data_AF-A0A950VKD0-F1
#
_entry.id   AF-A0A950VKD0-F1
#
_cell.length_a   1.000
_cell.length_b   1.000
_cell.length_c   1.000
_cell.angle_alpha   90.00
_cell.angle_beta   90.00
_cell.angle_gamma   90.00
#
_symmetry.space_group_name_H-M   'P 1'
#
loop_
_entity.id
_entity.type
_entity.pdbx_description
1 polymer ?
#
loop_
_entity_poly.entity_id
_entity_poly.type
_entity_poly.pdbx_seq_one_letter_code
_entity_poly.pdbx_strand_id
1 'polypeptide(L)'
;MTDSFADLLLRHRARARVTQRELATRAGAAPRSVQDWEAGAGYPSAERLRGLIAALLETGGLTAGHENEEAEALWTAVQRKALRMHAPFESTWFAGLLDAHPAAA
;
A
#
# COMPACT_ATOMS: atom_id res chain seq x y z
N MET A 1 -19.76 -0.89 -5.62
CA MET A 1 -18.65 -0.49 -6.50
C MET A 1 -17.38 -0.74 -5.71
N THR A 2 -16.45 -1.56 -6.20
CA THR A 2 -15.18 -1.79 -5.50
C THR A 2 -14.22 -0.64 -5.83
N ASP A 3 -13.64 0.01 -4.82
CA ASP A 3 -12.68 1.11 -5.01
C ASP A 3 -11.50 0.68 -5.92
N SER A 4 -10.98 1.63 -6.70
CA SER A 4 -9.77 1.41 -7.51
C SER A 4 -8.51 1.46 -6.63
N PHE A 5 -7.39 0.92 -7.13
CA PHE A 5 -6.11 1.01 -6.42
C PHE A 5 -5.70 2.47 -6.16
N ALA A 6 -5.91 3.36 -7.14
CA ALA A 6 -5.60 4.78 -7.00
C ALA A 6 -6.42 5.44 -5.89
N ASP A 7 -7.72 5.15 -5.82
CA ASP A 7 -8.63 5.70 -4.79
C ASP A 7 -8.25 5.22 -3.39
N LEU A 8 -7.95 3.92 -3.26
CA LEU A 8 -7.47 3.34 -2.00
C LEU A 8 -6.16 4.01 -1.58
N LEU A 9 -5.17 4.10 -2.49
CA LEU A 9 -3.88 4.69 -2.19
C LEU A 9 -3.99 6.14 -1.73
N LEU A 10 -4.79 6.96 -2.42
CA LEU A 10 -5.06 8.34 -2.03
C LEU A 10 -5.68 8.43 -0.63
N ARG A 11 -6.66 7.57 -0.32
CA ARG A 11 -7.31 7.50 0.99
C ARG A 11 -6.31 7.16 2.10
N HIS A 12 -5.49 6.12 1.92
CA HIS A 12 -4.50 5.72 2.91
C HIS A 12 -3.42 6.78 3.09
N ARG A 13 -2.94 7.40 2.00
CA ARG A 13 -1.95 8.49 2.10
C ARG A 13 -2.51 9.70 2.83
N ALA A 14 -3.76 10.08 2.56
CA ALA A 14 -4.41 11.18 3.27
C ALA A 14 -4.49 10.91 4.78
N ARG A 15 -4.82 9.67 5.17
CA ARG A 15 -4.83 9.24 6.57
C ARG A 15 -3.43 9.29 7.20
N ALA A 16 -2.41 8.82 6.48
CA ALA A 16 -1.02 8.86 6.89
C ALA A 16 -0.43 10.28 6.99
N ARG A 17 -1.10 11.28 6.41
CA ARG A 17 -0.64 12.69 6.36
C ARG A 17 0.76 12.87 5.78
N VAL A 18 1.15 12.00 4.85
CA VAL A 18 2.43 12.09 4.14
C VAL A 18 2.26 12.62 2.72
N THR A 19 3.28 13.32 2.24
CA THR A 19 3.40 13.72 0.83
C THR A 19 3.69 12.51 -0.07
N GLN A 20 3.46 12.64 -1.38
CA GLN A 20 3.86 11.60 -2.35
C GLN A 20 5.36 11.29 -2.28
N ARG A 21 6.20 12.30 -2.05
CA ARG A 21 7.66 12.14 -1.95
C ARG A 21 8.06 11.36 -0.70
N GLU A 22 7.43 11.67 0.42
CA GLU A 22 7.63 10.97 1.70
C GLU A 22 7.16 9.52 1.64
N LEU A 23 6.03 9.27 1.00
CA LEU A 23 5.53 7.92 0.77
C LEU A 23 6.47 7.14 -0.15
N ALA A 24 6.91 7.75 -1.25
CA ALA A 24 7.83 7.12 -2.20
C ALA A 24 9.16 6.74 -1.54
N THR A 25 9.71 7.63 -0.70
CA THR A 25 10.97 7.39 0.01
C THR A 25 10.86 6.19 0.94
N ARG A 26 9.79 6.11 1.74
CA ARG A 26 9.55 4.98 2.65
C ARG A 26 9.26 3.68 1.89
N ALA A 27 8.53 3.76 0.78
CA ALA A 27 8.16 2.62 -0.04
C ALA A 27 9.30 2.11 -0.96
N GLY A 28 10.48 2.74 -0.96
CA GLY A 28 11.57 2.38 -1.88
C GLY A 28 11.23 2.64 -3.35
N ALA A 29 10.36 3.61 -3.63
CA ALA A 29 9.87 3.95 -4.97
C ALA A 29 10.36 5.32 -5.43
N ALA A 30 10.34 5.55 -6.74
CA ALA A 30 10.53 6.89 -7.27
C ALA A 30 9.28 7.76 -7.01
N PRO A 31 9.39 9.05 -6.66
CA PRO A 31 8.23 9.94 -6.46
C PRO A 31 7.27 9.97 -7.64
N ARG A 32 7.80 9.90 -8.86
CA ARG A 32 7.01 9.84 -10.09
C ARG A 32 6.16 8.56 -10.19
N SER A 33 6.67 7.42 -9.69
CA SER A 33 5.88 6.19 -9.66
C SER A 33 4.66 6.33 -8.74
N VAL A 34 4.83 6.93 -7.56
CA VAL A 34 3.69 7.19 -6.65
C VAL A 34 2.67 8.14 -7.28
N GLN A 35 3.14 9.19 -7.97
CA GLN A 35 2.27 10.07 -8.73
C GLN A 35 1.47 9.31 -9.81
N ASP A 36 2.12 8.46 -10.60
CA ASP A 36 1.46 7.69 -11.66
C ASP A 36 0.45 6.67 -11.07
N TRP A 37 0.76 6.08 -9.91
CA TRP A 37 -0.15 5.19 -9.19
C TRP A 37 -1.40 5.90 -8.67
N GLU A 38 -1.23 7.07 -8.04
CA GLU A 38 -2.36 7.89 -7.57
C GLU A 38 -3.19 8.48 -8.71
N ALA A 39 -2.60 8.66 -9.89
CA ALA A 39 -3.31 9.07 -11.10
C ALA A 39 -3.98 7.89 -11.84
N GLY A 40 -3.78 6.64 -11.39
CA GLY A 40 -4.25 5.44 -12.09
C GLY A 40 -3.54 5.16 -13.42
N ALA A 41 -2.41 5.83 -13.69
CA ALA A 41 -1.62 5.70 -14.91
C ALA A 41 -0.65 4.52 -14.90
N GLY A 42 -0.47 3.86 -13.75
CA GLY A 42 0.37 2.68 -13.60
C GLY A 42 0.08 1.90 -12.34
N TYR A 43 0.73 0.74 -12.21
CA TYR A 43 0.59 -0.15 -11.06
C TYR A 43 1.98 -0.55 -10.53
N PRO A 44 2.13 -0.75 -9.20
CA PRO A 44 3.38 -1.23 -8.63
C PRO A 44 3.64 -2.70 -9.00
N SER A 45 4.92 -3.10 -8.97
CA SER A 45 5.27 -4.53 -8.87
C SER A 45 4.92 -5.07 -7.48
N ALA A 46 4.94 -6.40 -7.30
CA ALA A 46 4.72 -7.02 -5.99
C ALA A 46 5.70 -6.52 -4.92
N GLU A 47 6.98 -6.38 -5.27
CA GLU A 47 8.00 -5.82 -4.37
C GLU A 47 7.67 -4.38 -3.96
N ARG A 48 7.34 -3.52 -4.94
CA ARG A 48 6.98 -2.13 -4.65
C ARG A 48 5.68 -2.00 -3.88
N LEU A 49 4.73 -2.92 -4.09
CA LEU A 49 3.47 -2.93 -3.35
C LEU A 49 3.68 -3.36 -1.90
N ARG A 50 4.58 -4.33 -1.63
CA ARG A 50 5.00 -4.67 -0.26
C ARG A 50 5.63 -3.45 0.43
N GLY A 51 6.56 -2.76 -0.24
CA GLY A 51 7.16 -1.53 0.30
C GLY A 51 6.14 -0.42 0.56
N LEU A 52 5.16 -0.25 -0.34
CA LEU A 52 4.09 0.72 -0.19
C LEU A 52 3.18 0.41 1.00
N ILE A 53 2.76 -0.85 1.15
CA ILE A 53 1.93 -1.30 2.28
C ILE A 53 2.69 -1.10 3.60
N ALA A 54 3.98 -1.44 3.64
CA ALA A 54 4.80 -1.22 4.82
C ALA A 54 4.93 0.26 5.19
N ALA A 55 5.18 1.13 4.21
CA ALA A 55 5.23 2.56 4.43
C ALA A 55 3.90 3.13 4.95
N LEU A 56 2.76 2.61 4.47
CA LEU A 56 1.43 3.01 4.95
C LEU A 56 1.16 2.51 6.37
N LEU A 57 1.61 1.30 6.73
CA LEU A 57 1.54 0.82 8.10
C LEU A 57 2.35 1.71 9.05
N GLU A 58 3.63 1.94 8.72
CA GLU A 58 4.56 2.74 9.53
C GLU A 58 4.10 4.19 9.77
N THR A 59 3.28 4.72 8.86
CA THR A 59 2.80 6.11 8.91
C THR A 59 1.36 6.23 9.43
N GLY A 60 0.74 5.13 9.88
CA GLY A 60 -0.65 5.12 10.35
C GLY A 60 -1.68 5.34 9.24
N GLY A 61 -1.30 5.07 7.99
CA GLY A 61 -2.19 5.09 6.82
C GLY A 61 -3.17 3.92 6.79
N LEU A 62 -2.85 2.83 7.49
CA LEU A 62 -3.76 1.70 7.70
C LEU A 62 -4.54 1.87 9.02
N THR A 63 -5.80 1.47 9.02
CA THR A 63 -6.68 1.56 10.20
C THR A 63 -6.28 0.51 11.22
N ALA A 64 -6.03 0.93 12.46
CA ALA A 64 -5.76 0.01 13.57
C ALA A 64 -6.87 -1.04 13.72
N GLY A 65 -6.48 -2.31 13.81
CA GLY A 65 -7.39 -3.46 13.86
C GLY A 65 -7.98 -3.90 12.51
N HIS A 66 -7.70 -3.16 11.42
CA HIS A 66 -8.13 -3.51 10.05
C HIS A 66 -6.96 -3.47 9.06
N GLU A 67 -5.71 -3.46 9.55
CA GLU A 67 -4.52 -3.28 8.72
C GLU A 67 -4.40 -4.40 7.68
N ASN A 68 -4.73 -5.63 8.06
CA ASN A 68 -4.67 -6.79 7.18
C ASN A 68 -5.70 -6.70 6.05
N GLU A 69 -6.95 -6.37 6.39
CA GLU A 69 -8.03 -6.20 5.41
C GLU A 69 -7.72 -5.08 4.42
N GLU A 70 -7.24 -3.94 4.91
CA GLU A 70 -6.88 -2.80 4.07
C GLU A 70 -5.63 -3.10 3.18
N ALA A 71 -4.63 -3.81 3.72
CA ALA A 71 -3.47 -4.25 2.94
C ALA A 71 -3.83 -5.26 1.84
N GLU A 72 -4.70 -6.23 2.16
CA GLU A 72 -5.20 -7.20 1.18
C GLU A 72 -6.08 -6.54 0.12
N ALA A 73 -6.87 -5.53 0.49
CA ALA A 73 -7.65 -4.73 -0.46
C ALA A 73 -6.77 -3.98 -1.45
N LEU A 74 -5.69 -3.35 -0.99
CA LEU A 74 -4.67 -2.72 -1.85
C LEU A 74 -4.05 -3.76 -2.80
N TRP A 75 -3.65 -4.92 -2.26
CA TRP A 75 -3.06 -6.00 -3.05
C TRP A 75 -4.00 -6.50 -4.14
N THR A 76 -5.24 -6.79 -3.77
CA THR A 76 -6.28 -7.28 -4.68
C THR A 76 -6.65 -6.24 -5.73
N ALA A 77 -6.65 -4.95 -5.38
CA ALA A 77 -6.90 -3.89 -6.35
C ALA A 77 -5.82 -3.84 -7.45
N VAL A 78 -4.55 -4.07 -7.11
CA VAL A 78 -3.46 -4.17 -8.09
C VAL A 78 -3.58 -5.46 -8.90
N GLN A 79 -3.76 -6.62 -8.27
CA GLN A 79 -3.85 -7.92 -8.97
C GLN A 79 -5.00 -7.95 -10.01
N ARG A 80 -6.14 -7.31 -9.71
CA ARG A 80 -7.27 -7.22 -10.65
C ARG A 80 -6.95 -6.47 -11.95
N LYS A 81 -5.94 -5.62 -11.97
CA LYS A 81 -5.61 -4.74 -13.11
C LYS A 81 -4.27 -5.08 -13.75
N ALA A 82 -3.28 -5.46 -12.95
CA ALA A 82 -1.95 -5.80 -13.41
C ALA A 82 -1.86 -7.29 -13.76
N LEU A 83 -2.20 -7.65 -15.01
CA LEU A 83 -2.14 -9.02 -15.54
C LEU A 83 -0.76 -9.71 -15.36
N ARG A 84 0.31 -8.95 -15.12
CA ARG A 84 1.67 -9.47 -14.91
C ARG A 84 2.04 -9.68 -13.44
N MET A 85 1.21 -9.21 -12.50
CA MET A 85 1.44 -9.37 -11.07
C MET A 85 0.70 -10.63 -10.60
N HIS A 86 1.40 -11.76 -10.60
CA HIS A 86 0.87 -13.07 -10.16
C HIS A 86 1.24 -13.45 -8.71
N ALA A 87 1.88 -12.54 -7.97
CA ALA A 87 2.28 -12.82 -6.59
C ALA A 87 1.04 -12.76 -5.67
N PRO A 88 0.79 -13.79 -4.85
CA PRO A 88 -0.27 -13.74 -3.84
C PRO A 88 0.09 -12.77 -2.72
N PHE A 89 -0.93 -12.30 -2.00
CA PHE A 89 -0.72 -11.59 -0.75
C PHE A 89 -0.27 -12.61 0.30
N GLU A 90 0.91 -12.41 0.88
CA GLU A 90 1.49 -13.32 1.88
C GLU A 90 1.10 -12.84 3.28
N SER A 91 0.05 -13.43 3.86
CA SER A 91 -0.45 -13.03 5.20
C SER A 91 0.61 -13.22 6.30
N THR A 92 1.52 -14.19 6.15
CA THR A 92 2.62 -14.43 7.10
C THR A 92 3.66 -13.31 7.08
N TRP A 93 3.99 -12.78 5.90
CA TRP A 93 4.84 -11.60 5.77
C TRP A 93 4.19 -10.40 6.46
N PHE A 94 2.90 -10.16 6.20
CA PHE A 94 2.21 -9.02 6.78
C PHE A 94 2.04 -9.14 8.29
N ALA A 95 1.77 -10.35 8.81
CA ALA A 95 1.73 -10.60 10.25
C ALA A 95 3.08 -10.29 10.92
N GLY A 96 4.20 -10.74 10.35
CA GLY A 96 5.53 -10.41 10.87
C GLY A 96 5.83 -8.91 10.84
N LEU A 97 5.24 -8.18 9.88
CA LEU A 97 5.36 -6.72 9.81
C LEU A 97 4.54 -6.02 10.92
N LEU A 98 3.33 -6.50 11.22
CA LEU A 98 2.52 -6.00 12.34
C LEU A 98 3.21 -6.25 13.69
N ASP A 99 3.83 -7.41 13.87
CA ASP A 99 4.59 -7.72 15.09
C ASP A 99 5.80 -6.79 15.26
N ALA A 100 6.43 -6.37 14.15
CA ALA A 100 7.54 -5.43 14.16
C ALA A 100 7.11 -3.96 14.34
N HIS A 101 5.85 -3.64 14.00
CA HIS A 101 5.28 -2.30 14.13
C HIS A 101 3.98 -2.35 14.95
N PRO A 102 4.07 -2.62 16.27
CA PRO A 102 2.89 -2.65 17.11
C PRO A 102 2.19 -1.30 17.01
N ALA A 103 0.92 -1.30 16.60
CA ALA A 103 0.11 -0.10 16.49
C ALA A 103 0.25 0.68 17.80
N ALA A 104 0.69 1.93 17.71
CA ALA A 104 0.85 2.79 18.88
C ALA A 104 -0.49 2.85 19.62
N ALA A 105 -0.50 2.29 20.84
CA ALA A 105 -1.67 2.20 21.72
C ALA A 105 -2.17 3.58 22.16
#